data_AF-A0A973F6I5-F1
#
_entry.id   AF-A0A973F6I5-F1
#
_cell.length_a   1.000
_cell.length_b   1.000
_cell.length_c   1.000
_cell.angle_alpha   90.00
_cell.angle_beta   90.00
_cell.angle_gamma   90.00
#
_symmetry.space_group_name_H-M   'P 1'
#
loop_
_entity.id
_entity.type
_entity.pdbx_description
1 polymer ?
#
loop_
_entity_poly.entity_id
_entity_poly.type
_entity_poly.pdbx_seq_one_letter_code
_entity_poly.pdbx_strand_id
1 'polypeptide(L)'
;MKNETCIILIDGSNFYFKLKDLKLHNLLQFNFFEFCQWLAAHKKLTKATYYIGKVRTDGTDKIKKLHADQQKLFSHLPSLALIKNCNESRLIKKEDLLPFVIPRLRQTGDR
;
A
#
# COMPACT_ATOMS: atom_id res chain seq x y z
N MET A 1 24.47 -20.27 2.34
CA MET A 1 23.94 -19.03 1.70
C MET A 1 23.45 -18.11 2.80
N LYS A 2 23.73 -16.80 2.72
CA LYS A 2 23.22 -15.82 3.69
C LYS A 2 21.71 -15.69 3.47
N ASN A 3 20.90 -15.93 4.49
CA ASN A 3 19.46 -15.64 4.40
C ASN A 3 19.27 -14.14 4.36
N GLU A 4 18.98 -13.59 3.18
CA GLU A 4 18.67 -12.19 3.01
C GLU A 4 17.42 -11.83 3.82
N THR A 5 17.51 -10.77 4.61
CA THR A 5 16.40 -10.25 5.40
C THR A 5 15.81 -9.03 4.72
N CYS A 6 14.51 -8.82 4.87
CA CYS A 6 13.85 -7.62 4.37
C CYS A 6 12.96 -6.97 5.43
N ILE A 7 12.88 -5.65 5.37
CA ILE A 7 11.88 -4.85 6.04
C ILE A 7 10.95 -4.27 4.99
N ILE A 8 9.66 -4.20 5.30
CA ILE A 8 8.64 -3.60 4.43
C ILE A 8 8.05 -2.40 5.16
N LEU A 9 8.09 -1.24 4.51
CA LEU A 9 7.56 0.02 5.01
C LEU A 9 6.50 0.51 4.01
N ILE A 10 5.24 0.55 4.42
CA ILE A 10 4.11 0.92 3.55
C ILE A 10 3.58 2.28 3.98
N ASP A 11 3.61 3.26 3.08
CA ASP A 11 2.81 4.49 3.25
C ASP A 11 1.34 4.14 3.08
N GLY A 12 0.64 4.03 4.20
CA GLY A 12 -0.73 3.54 4.23
C GLY A 12 -1.73 4.50 3.59
N SER A 13 -1.49 5.80 3.63
CA SER A 13 -2.42 6.76 3.00
C SER A 13 -2.32 6.63 1.48
N ASN A 14 -1.09 6.67 0.96
CA ASN A 14 -0.85 6.54 -0.48
C ASN A 14 -1.34 5.19 -1.02
N PHE A 15 -0.97 4.10 -0.33
CA PHE A 15 -1.38 2.75 -0.71
C PHE A 15 -2.91 2.62 -0.73
N TYR A 16 -3.59 3.03 0.34
CA TYR A 16 -5.05 2.94 0.44
C TYR A 16 -5.78 3.72 -0.66
N PHE A 17 -5.38 4.96 -0.94
CA PHE A 17 -5.98 5.74 -2.02
C PHE A 17 -5.72 5.10 -3.38
N LYS A 18 -4.53 4.51 -3.60
CA LYS A 18 -4.25 3.78 -4.83
C LYS A 18 -5.14 2.54 -4.99
N LEU A 19 -5.37 1.77 -3.92
CA LEU A 19 -6.30 0.62 -3.97
C LEU A 19 -7.73 1.08 -4.33
N LYS A 20 -8.18 2.22 -3.81
CA LYS A 20 -9.47 2.84 -4.18
C LYS A 20 -9.52 3.23 -5.64
N ASP A 21 -8.48 3.88 -6.17
CA ASP A 21 -8.41 4.31 -7.57
C ASP A 21 -8.46 3.10 -8.52
N LEU A 22 -7.87 1.98 -8.12
CA LEU A 22 -7.93 0.71 -8.85
C LEU A 22 -9.31 0.04 -8.79
N LYS A 23 -10.29 0.64 -8.10
CA LYS A 23 -11.64 0.11 -7.87
C LYS A 23 -11.61 -1.28 -7.25
N LEU A 24 -10.69 -1.52 -6.32
CA LEU A 24 -10.69 -2.73 -5.51
C LEU A 24 -11.74 -2.58 -4.40
N HIS A 25 -12.63 -3.56 -4.29
CA HIS A 25 -13.67 -3.58 -3.28
C HIS A 25 -13.18 -4.26 -2.00
N ASN A 26 -13.90 -4.10 -0.88
CA ASN A 26 -13.60 -4.76 0.40
C ASN A 26 -12.18 -4.50 0.97
N LEU A 27 -11.66 -3.28 0.83
CA LEU A 27 -10.31 -2.92 1.28
C LEU A 27 -10.03 -3.18 2.76
N LEU A 28 -11.06 -3.18 3.61
CA LEU A 28 -10.94 -3.54 5.03
C LEU A 28 -10.55 -5.02 5.25
N GLN A 29 -10.78 -5.87 4.24
CA GLN A 29 -10.44 -7.29 4.24
C GLN A 29 -9.18 -7.57 3.42
N PHE A 30 -8.41 -6.55 3.05
CA PHE A 30 -7.16 -6.75 2.33
C PHE A 30 -6.17 -7.50 3.24
N ASN A 31 -5.66 -8.64 2.79
CA ASN A 31 -4.72 -9.46 3.53
C ASN A 31 -3.29 -8.90 3.41
N PHE A 32 -2.98 -7.92 4.26
CA PHE A 32 -1.66 -7.28 4.29
C PHE A 32 -0.53 -8.23 4.64
N PHE A 33 -0.81 -9.26 5.45
CA PHE A 33 0.20 -10.22 5.86
C PHE A 33 0.68 -11.06 4.66
N GLU A 34 -0.26 -11.67 3.93
CA GLU A 34 0.07 -12.45 2.72
C GLU A 34 0.67 -11.57 1.62
N PHE A 35 0.18 -10.34 1.45
CA PHE A 35 0.78 -9.38 0.52
C PHE A 35 2.25 -9.09 0.87
N CYS A 36 2.58 -8.87 2.15
CA CYS A 36 3.95 -8.64 2.58
C CYS A 36 4.83 -9.88 2.41
N GLN A 37 4.31 -11.08 2.66
CA GLN A 37 5.03 -12.33 2.41
C GLN A 37 5.34 -12.50 0.92
N TRP A 38 4.36 -12.29 0.06
CA TRP A 38 4.54 -12.33 -1.39
C TRP A 38 5.57 -11.29 -1.86
N LEU A 39 5.52 -10.07 -1.32
CA LEU A 39 6.45 -9.00 -1.68
C LEU A 39 7.89 -9.30 -1.20
N ALA A 40 8.04 -9.96 -0.06
CA ALA A 40 9.33 -10.42 0.45
C ALA A 40 9.95 -11.54 -0.41
N ALA A 41 9.16 -12.22 -1.23
CA ALA A 41 9.55 -13.35 -2.07
C ALA A 41 10.32 -14.42 -1.26
N HIS A 42 11.60 -14.64 -1.56
CA HIS A 42 12.47 -15.62 -0.90
C HIS A 42 13.25 -15.04 0.29
N LYS A 43 13.07 -13.74 0.60
CA LYS A 43 13.75 -13.07 1.71
C LYS A 43 13.01 -13.31 3.02
N LYS A 44 13.74 -13.40 4.13
CA LYS A 44 13.15 -13.47 5.47
C LYS A 44 12.56 -12.12 5.85
N LEU A 45 11.24 -12.01 5.91
CA LEU A 45 10.54 -10.83 6.38
C LEU A 45 10.77 -10.67 7.90
N THR A 46 11.51 -9.64 8.31
CA THR A 46 11.79 -9.37 9.73
C THR A 46 10.82 -8.36 10.33
N LYS A 47 10.31 -7.44 9.51
CA LYS A 47 9.35 -6.42 9.93
C LYS A 47 8.53 -5.93 8.75
N ALA A 48 7.21 -5.82 8.93
CA ALA A 48 6.34 -5.07 8.05
C ALA A 48 5.66 -3.95 8.87
N THR A 49 5.65 -2.72 8.38
CA THR A 49 5.05 -1.58 9.06
C THR A 49 4.17 -0.80 8.10
N TYR A 50 2.90 -0.66 8.47
CA TYR A 50 1.92 0.12 7.73
C TYR A 50 1.70 1.46 8.44
N TYR A 51 2.13 2.55 7.79
CA TYR A 51 2.04 3.88 8.36
C TYR A 51 0.66 4.48 8.10
N ILE A 52 -0.10 4.73 9.17
CA ILE A 52 -1.39 5.41 9.09
C ILE A 52 -1.14 6.91 9.28
N GLY A 53 -1.55 7.71 8.31
CA GLY A 53 -1.48 9.17 8.43
C GLY A 53 -2.38 9.67 9.57
N LYS A 54 -1.90 10.65 10.34
CA LYS A 54 -2.72 11.33 11.35
C LYS A 54 -3.93 11.96 10.65
N VAL A 55 -5.14 11.68 11.15
CA VAL A 55 -6.37 12.34 10.69
C VAL A 55 -6.18 13.85 10.87
N ARG A 56 -6.27 14.61 9.79
CA ARG A 56 -6.13 16.07 9.82
C ARG A 56 -7.36 16.68 10.47
N THR A 57 -7.24 17.10 11.73
CA THR A 57 -8.30 17.79 12.48
C THR A 57 -8.01 19.28 12.54
N ASP A 58 -8.63 20.05 11.64
CA ASP A 58 -8.91 21.50 11.74
C ASP A 58 -9.85 22.01 10.61
N GLY A 59 -10.10 21.23 9.56
CA GLY A 59 -11.30 21.31 8.71
C GLY A 59 -11.38 22.50 7.74
N THR A 60 -10.48 23.48 7.83
CA THR A 60 -10.50 24.67 6.98
C THR A 60 -10.12 24.37 5.53
N ASP A 61 -10.76 25.08 4.58
CA ASP A 61 -10.54 24.86 3.15
C ASP A 61 -9.11 25.21 2.69
N LYS A 62 -8.44 26.10 3.43
CA LYS A 62 -7.03 26.47 3.21
C LYS A 62 -6.08 25.29 3.44
N ILE A 63 -6.26 24.54 4.53
CA ILE A 63 -5.42 23.38 4.86
C ILE A 63 -5.70 22.22 3.89
N LYS A 64 -6.95 22.04 3.45
CA LYS A 64 -7.32 21.05 2.42
C LYS A 64 -6.64 21.33 1.09
N LYS A 65 -6.64 22.59 0.64
CA LYS A 65 -5.97 23.01 -0.60
C LYS A 65 -4.46 22.84 -0.52
N LEU A 66 -3.84 23.32 0.58
CA LEU A 66 -2.41 23.15 0.81
C LEU A 66 -1.99 21.66 0.87
N HIS A 67 -2.85 20.81 1.45
CA HIS A 67 -2.64 19.35 1.44
C HIS A 67 -2.72 18.75 0.05
N ALA A 68 -3.74 19.13 -0.72
CA ALA A 68 -3.95 18.62 -2.07
C ALA A 68 -2.79 19.02 -2.98
N ASP A 69 -2.29 20.25 -2.84
CA ASP A 69 -1.15 20.76 -3.58
C ASP A 69 0.15 20.07 -3.18
N GLN A 70 0.39 19.83 -1.87
CA GLN A 70 1.52 19.01 -1.41
C GLN A 70 1.43 17.56 -1.89
N GLN A 71 0.25 16.93 -1.84
CA GLN A 71 0.07 15.57 -2.34
C GLN A 71 0.23 15.48 -3.85
N LYS A 72 -0.22 16.48 -4.62
CA LYS A 72 0.09 16.59 -6.05
C LYS A 72 1.59 16.73 -6.27
N LEU A 73 2.28 17.57 -5.51
CA LEU A 73 3.73 17.71 -5.64
C LEU A 73 4.46 16.39 -5.34
N PHE A 74 4.06 15.69 -4.28
CA PHE A 74 4.65 14.39 -3.91
C PHE A 74 4.26 13.25 -4.85
N SER A 75 3.11 13.31 -5.53
CA SER A 75 2.72 12.28 -6.50
C SER A 75 3.48 12.38 -7.83
N HIS A 76 4.02 13.56 -8.17
CA HIS A 76 4.83 13.78 -9.38
C HIS A 76 6.33 13.56 -9.12
N LEU A 77 6.72 13.46 -7.85
CA LEU A 77 8.06 13.09 -7.40
C LEU A 77 7.94 11.74 -6.69
N PRO A 78 7.80 10.59 -7.40
CA PRO A 78 8.24 9.33 -6.81
C PRO A 78 9.60 9.63 -6.18
N SER A 79 9.86 9.26 -4.93
CA SER A 79 11.09 9.65 -4.24
C SER A 79 12.28 9.27 -5.11
N LEU A 80 12.76 10.23 -5.92
CA LEU A 80 13.74 9.97 -6.96
C LEU A 80 15.02 9.53 -6.25
N ALA A 81 15.22 10.02 -5.02
CA ALA A 81 16.26 9.55 -4.11
C ALA A 81 16.12 8.05 -3.78
N LEU A 82 14.94 7.56 -3.39
CA LEU A 82 14.75 6.13 -3.10
C LEU A 82 14.90 5.27 -4.35
N ILE A 83 14.34 5.70 -5.49
CA ILE A 83 14.45 4.94 -6.75
C ILE A 83 15.90 4.95 -7.26
N LYS A 84 16.60 6.09 -7.20
CA LYS A 84 18.01 6.20 -7.63
C LYS A 84 18.96 5.34 -6.80
N ASN A 85 18.63 5.08 -5.54
CA ASN A 85 19.47 4.31 -4.62
C ASN A 85 18.92 2.90 -4.36
N CYS A 86 17.88 2.45 -5.08
CA CYS A 86 17.40 1.08 -4.98
C CYS A 86 18.13 0.17 -5.98
N ASN A 87 18.46 -1.05 -5.55
CA ASN A 87 19.02 -2.07 -6.44
C ASN A 87 17.97 -2.61 -7.43
N GLU A 88 16.70 -2.64 -7.02
CA GLU A 88 15.59 -3.16 -7.79
C GLU A 88 14.33 -2.32 -7.54
N SER A 89 13.56 -2.08 -8.60
CA SER A 89 12.23 -1.47 -8.50
C SER A 89 11.22 -2.30 -9.30
N ARG A 90 10.01 -2.44 -8.76
CA ARG A 90 8.93 -3.20 -9.40
C ARG A 90 7.62 -2.42 -9.34
N LEU A 91 6.97 -2.30 -10.49
CA LEU A 91 5.60 -1.82 -10.56
C LEU A 91 4.64 -2.95 -10.19
N ILE A 92 3.85 -2.75 -9.14
CA ILE A 92 2.78 -3.68 -8.74
C ILE A 92 1.52 -3.33 -9.54
N LYS A 93 1.02 -4.28 -10.32
CA LYS A 93 -0.19 -4.11 -11.13
C LYS A 93 -1.42 -4.49 -10.32
N LYS A 94 -2.59 -4.15 -10.86
CA LYS A 94 -3.87 -4.50 -10.22
C LYS A 94 -4.01 -6.01 -10.04
N GLU A 95 -3.58 -6.79 -11.02
CA GLU A 95 -3.70 -8.25 -11.02
C GLU A 95 -2.86 -8.90 -9.92
N ASP A 96 -1.69 -8.31 -9.61
CA ASP A 96 -0.84 -8.75 -8.49
C ASP A 96 -1.54 -8.57 -7.13
N LEU A 97 -2.48 -7.63 -7.02
CA LEU A 97 -3.17 -7.29 -5.77
C LEU A 97 -4.44 -8.11 -5.52
N LEU A 98 -5.04 -8.67 -6.58
CA LEU A 98 -6.31 -9.40 -6.51
C LEU A 98 -6.28 -10.59 -5.52
N PRO A 99 -5.22 -11.41 -5.42
CA PRO A 99 -5.18 -12.53 -4.48
C PRO A 99 -5.37 -12.12 -3.02
N PHE A 100 -5.00 -10.88 -2.68
CA PHE A 100 -5.04 -10.37 -1.30
C PHE A 100 -6.34 -9.63 -0.97
N VAL A 101 -7.21 -9.40 -1.95
CA VAL A 101 -8.54 -8.85 -1.73
C VAL A 101 -9.47 -10.05 -1.50
N ILE A 102 -9.74 -10.38 -0.23
CA ILE A 102 -10.62 -11.50 0.12
C ILE A 102 -11.98 -11.29 -0.57
N PRO A 103 -12.39 -12.18 -1.50
CA PRO A 103 -13.77 -12.20 -1.94
C PRO A 103 -14.58 -12.56 -0.69
N ARG A 104 -15.58 -11.75 -0.36
CA ARG A 104 -16.59 -12.17 0.62
C ARG A 104 -17.02 -13.56 0.16
N LEU A 105 -16.68 -14.61 0.93
CA LEU A 105 -17.17 -15.96 0.66
C LEU A 105 -18.65 -15.78 0.36
N ARG A 106 -19.09 -16.18 -0.83
CA ARG A 106 -20.53 -16.27 -1.12
C ARG A 106 -21.09 -16.99 0.09
N GLN A 107 -22.03 -16.34 0.78
CA GLN A 107 -22.86 -17.03 1.75
C GLN A 107 -23.32 -18.30 1.03
N THR A 108 -22.79 -19.44 1.47
CA THR A 108 -23.25 -20.74 1.03
C THR A 108 -24.74 -20.72 1.22
N GLY A 109 -25.47 -20.95 0.13
CA GLY A 109 -26.92 -20.94 0.14
C GLY A 109 -27.43 -21.81 1.29
N ASP A 110 -28.24 -21.20 2.15
CA ASP A 110 -29.19 -21.96 2.93
C ASP A 110 -30.16 -22.61 1.95
N ARG A 111 -30.22 -23.93 2.06
CA ARG A 111 -31.21 -24.80 1.44
C ARG A 111 -32.54 -24.64 2.16
#